data_AF-A0A1B0D380-F1
#
_entry.id   AF-A0A1B0D380-F1
#
_cell.length_a   1.000
_cell.length_b   1.000
_cell.length_c   1.000
_cell.angle_alpha   90.00
_cell.angle_beta   90.00
_cell.angle_gamma   90.00
#
_symmetry.space_group_name_H-M   'P 1'
#
loop_
_entity.id
_entity.type
_entity.pdbx_description
1 polymer ?
#
loop_
_entity_poly.entity_id
_entity_poly.type
_entity_poly.pdbx_seq_one_letter_code
_entity_poly.pdbx_strand_id
1 'polypeptide(L)'
;KVDPIFGRNPFLLKGQEWKDKRAEITPAFTQLRIKAMYPVIEDVCERMKKYIIKENKQAIECREMSAKFTTDVVSSCIFGVDAGSFAGGNAPIREMGKRILNFSPRLMLYFLLVQLVPAFKKFFKISLVEKVVETFFVGIMKDAIDLRKRNKIDRTDYLHYLLELQERKKLTELDMVAHAITFFLDGFETSSIVLSFTLYELAKNKDVQDKLRSEIRETIKKHGEITFDVVHEMPYLEQVVAESLRLHPPAFFMSKTCTESCELPIRGTKLETIEEGYYVVIPIYSIHRDSRYYEDPDTFNPERFAPEKGGTKIYKEKGCYIPFSDGPRICLGMRFAQTQLKLAIVSLVKSFEITVDEKTPKEIILNPKDIIPTILGGVWLQFNEIKAK
;
A
#
# COMPACT_ATOMS: atom_id res chain seq x y z
N LYS A 1 3.88 -16.77 -24.05
CA LYS A 1 4.19 -15.32 -24.17
C LYS A 1 3.54 -14.62 -22.98
N VAL A 2 4.31 -13.84 -22.23
CA VAL A 2 3.94 -13.22 -20.94
C VAL A 2 3.09 -11.97 -21.19
N ASP A 3 2.22 -11.61 -20.23
CA ASP A 3 1.49 -10.34 -20.20
C ASP A 3 2.44 -9.15 -20.42
N PRO A 4 2.13 -8.20 -21.33
CA PRO A 4 3.05 -7.13 -21.70
C PRO A 4 3.31 -6.13 -20.58
N ILE A 5 2.44 -6.01 -19.58
CA ILE A 5 2.58 -5.04 -18.48
C ILE A 5 3.00 -5.77 -17.21
N PHE A 6 2.17 -6.67 -16.72
CA PHE A 6 2.43 -7.40 -15.48
C PHE A 6 3.57 -8.39 -15.61
N GLY A 7 3.84 -8.90 -16.81
CA GLY A 7 5.00 -9.75 -17.07
C GLY A 7 6.34 -9.10 -16.78
N ARG A 8 6.37 -7.76 -16.64
CA ARG A 8 7.56 -6.97 -16.30
C ARG A 8 7.59 -6.52 -14.84
N ASN A 9 6.52 -6.78 -14.08
CA ASN A 9 6.43 -6.39 -12.67
C ASN A 9 7.41 -7.24 -11.84
N PRO A 10 8.35 -6.63 -11.08
CA PRO A 10 9.26 -7.37 -10.18
C PRO A 10 8.55 -8.30 -9.18
N PHE A 11 7.29 -8.06 -8.85
CA PHE A 11 6.48 -8.98 -8.06
C PHE A 11 6.35 -10.37 -8.71
N LEU A 12 6.16 -10.43 -10.03
CA LEU A 12 5.94 -11.69 -10.77
C LEU A 12 7.23 -12.30 -11.35
N LEU A 13 8.27 -11.48 -11.54
CA LEU A 13 9.55 -11.91 -12.12
C LEU A 13 10.31 -12.88 -11.21
N LYS A 14 11.18 -13.69 -11.81
CA LYS A 14 11.98 -14.72 -11.14
C LYS A 14 13.46 -14.64 -11.52
N GLY A 15 14.31 -15.27 -10.70
CA GLY A 15 15.74 -15.43 -11.02
C GLY A 15 16.46 -14.10 -11.27
N GLN A 16 17.32 -14.10 -12.31
CA GLN A 16 18.13 -12.94 -12.67
C GLN A 16 17.29 -11.78 -13.22
N GLU A 17 16.24 -12.06 -14.01
CA GLU A 17 15.34 -11.04 -14.56
C GLU A 17 14.69 -10.20 -13.44
N TRP A 18 14.30 -10.85 -12.35
CA TRP A 18 13.83 -10.13 -11.16
C TRP A 18 14.91 -9.25 -10.52
N LYS A 19 16.13 -9.77 -10.36
CA LYS A 19 17.24 -9.01 -9.76
C LYS A 19 17.52 -7.74 -10.56
N ASP A 20 17.59 -7.88 -11.89
CA ASP A 20 17.87 -6.77 -12.80
C ASP A 20 16.75 -5.74 -12.77
N LYS A 21 15.49 -6.17 -12.93
CA LYS A 21 14.33 -5.25 -12.91
C LYS A 21 14.10 -4.60 -11.55
N ARG A 22 14.38 -5.29 -10.45
CA ARG A 22 14.30 -4.68 -9.12
C ARG A 22 15.42 -3.65 -8.92
N ALA A 23 16.64 -3.95 -9.36
CA ALA A 23 17.76 -3.00 -9.28
C ALA A 23 17.49 -1.73 -10.11
N GLU A 24 16.82 -1.86 -11.25
CA GLU A 24 16.39 -0.73 -12.09
C GLU A 24 15.42 0.22 -11.39
N ILE A 25 14.54 -0.25 -10.52
CA ILE A 25 13.52 0.60 -9.89
C ILE A 25 13.93 1.08 -8.49
N THR A 26 14.81 0.35 -7.81
CA THR A 26 15.19 0.63 -6.41
C THR A 26 15.62 2.09 -6.15
N PRO A 27 16.43 2.74 -7.02
CA PRO A 27 16.84 4.12 -6.82
C PRO A 27 15.70 5.16 -6.87
N ALA A 28 14.52 4.79 -7.37
CA ALA A 28 13.35 5.66 -7.35
C ALA A 28 12.79 5.88 -5.94
N PHE A 29 13.07 4.95 -5.01
CA PHE A 29 12.53 4.92 -3.65
C PHE A 29 13.54 5.39 -2.59
N THR A 30 14.53 6.20 -2.99
CA THR A 30 15.46 6.81 -2.05
C THR A 30 14.74 7.83 -1.15
N GLN A 31 15.26 8.04 0.05
CA GLN A 31 14.68 9.00 0.99
C GLN A 31 14.58 10.42 0.41
N LEU A 32 15.57 10.84 -0.39
CA LEU A 32 15.56 12.14 -1.05
C LEU A 32 14.40 12.27 -2.05
N ARG A 33 14.14 11.24 -2.86
CA ARG A 33 13.02 11.25 -3.83
C ARG A 33 11.66 11.19 -3.13
N ILE A 34 11.54 10.40 -2.06
CA ILE A 34 10.31 10.37 -1.24
C ILE A 34 10.08 11.74 -0.59
N LYS A 35 11.12 12.39 -0.06
CA LYS A 35 11.04 13.73 0.50
C LYS A 35 10.60 14.77 -0.54
N ALA A 36 11.09 14.67 -1.78
CA ALA A 36 10.65 15.54 -2.87
C ALA A 36 9.15 15.40 -3.21
N MET A 37 8.52 14.28 -2.85
CA MET A 37 7.08 14.05 -3.01
C MET A 37 6.25 14.60 -1.86
N TYR A 38 6.85 15.07 -0.77
CA TYR A 38 6.14 15.57 0.42
C TYR A 38 5.07 16.64 0.12
N PRO A 39 5.36 17.71 -0.67
CA PRO A 39 4.36 18.74 -0.95
C PRO A 39 3.11 18.22 -1.66
N VAL A 40 3.27 17.16 -2.46
CA VAL A 40 2.16 16.50 -3.14
C VAL A 40 1.26 15.79 -2.13
N ILE A 41 1.86 15.06 -1.18
CA ILE A 41 1.10 14.34 -0.15
C ILE A 41 0.34 15.34 0.72
N GLU A 42 0.97 16.45 1.09
CA GLU A 42 0.36 17.53 1.88
C GLU A 42 -0.82 18.19 1.15
N ASP A 43 -0.67 18.52 -0.14
CA ASP A 43 -1.78 19.04 -0.96
C ASP A 43 -2.97 18.07 -0.98
N VAL A 44 -2.71 16.77 -1.18
CA VAL A 44 -3.78 15.77 -1.22
C VAL A 44 -4.43 15.61 0.17
N CYS A 45 -3.66 15.72 1.26
CA CYS A 45 -4.20 15.78 2.62
C CYS A 45 -5.16 16.97 2.79
N GLU A 46 -4.81 18.17 2.31
CA GLU A 46 -5.69 19.34 2.37
C GLU A 46 -6.97 19.14 1.55
N ARG A 47 -6.86 18.55 0.34
CA ARG A 47 -8.02 18.22 -0.48
C ARG A 47 -8.92 17.18 0.18
N MET A 48 -8.34 16.14 0.80
CA MET A 48 -9.07 15.14 1.58
C MET A 48 -9.82 15.77 2.75
N LYS A 49 -9.19 16.68 3.51
CA LYS A 49 -9.87 17.40 4.60
C LYS A 49 -11.03 18.25 4.08
N LYS A 50 -10.84 19.01 3.00
CA LYS A 50 -11.90 19.81 2.37
C LYS A 50 -13.07 18.93 1.91
N TYR A 51 -12.78 17.76 1.37
CA TYR A 51 -13.79 16.77 1.02
C TYR A 51 -14.58 16.31 2.25
N ILE A 52 -13.91 15.95 3.34
CA ILE A 52 -14.56 15.54 4.59
C ILE A 52 -15.47 16.65 5.14
N ILE A 53 -14.98 17.89 5.19
CA ILE A 53 -15.74 19.06 5.65
C ILE A 53 -16.98 19.32 4.78
N LYS A 54 -16.85 19.12 3.47
CA LYS A 54 -17.98 19.26 2.53
C LYS A 54 -19.04 18.16 2.75
N GLU A 55 -18.61 16.94 3.02
CA GLU A 55 -19.48 15.78 3.25
C GLU A 55 -19.94 15.64 4.71
N ASN A 56 -19.58 16.59 5.61
CA ASN A 56 -19.71 16.58 7.08
C ASN A 56 -21.10 16.21 7.66
N LYS A 57 -22.15 16.11 6.85
CA LYS A 57 -23.48 15.63 7.28
C LYS A 57 -23.69 14.13 7.09
N GLN A 58 -22.73 13.41 6.51
CA GLN A 58 -22.86 12.01 6.17
C GLN A 58 -21.66 11.21 6.64
N ALA A 59 -21.91 9.99 7.08
CA ALA A 59 -20.86 9.01 7.28
C ALA A 59 -20.11 8.78 5.97
N ILE A 60 -18.78 8.76 6.06
CA ILE A 60 -17.89 8.59 4.91
C ILE A 60 -17.43 7.14 4.88
N GLU A 61 -17.59 6.48 3.73
CA GLU A 61 -16.98 5.17 3.51
C GLU A 61 -15.45 5.35 3.44
N CYS A 62 -14.79 4.86 4.47
CA CYS A 62 -13.40 5.15 4.77
C CYS A 62 -12.46 4.51 3.74
N ARG A 63 -12.79 3.32 3.21
CA ARG A 63 -11.95 2.67 2.21
C ARG A 63 -11.94 3.46 0.91
N GLU A 64 -13.08 3.93 0.42
CA GLU A 64 -13.18 4.74 -0.79
C GLU A 64 -12.49 6.08 -0.59
N MET A 65 -12.66 6.74 0.55
CA MET A 65 -11.91 7.97 0.88
C MET A 65 -10.40 7.72 0.88
N SER A 66 -9.94 6.66 1.56
CA SER A 66 -8.53 6.28 1.58
C SER A 66 -8.01 5.94 0.18
N ALA A 67 -8.82 5.26 -0.65
CA ALA A 67 -8.44 4.92 -2.01
C ALA A 67 -8.38 6.14 -2.93
N LYS A 68 -9.25 7.16 -2.73
CA LYS A 68 -9.15 8.45 -3.41
C LYS A 68 -7.86 9.17 -3.04
N PHE A 69 -7.54 9.22 -1.74
CA PHE A 69 -6.29 9.80 -1.22
C PHE A 69 -5.06 9.14 -1.85
N THR A 70 -4.94 7.82 -1.75
CA THR A 70 -3.76 7.11 -2.27
C THR A 70 -3.70 7.13 -3.80
N THR A 71 -4.85 7.12 -4.50
CA THR A 71 -4.89 7.30 -5.95
C THR A 71 -4.31 8.65 -6.36
N ASP A 72 -4.73 9.75 -5.73
CA ASP A 72 -4.25 11.10 -6.07
C ASP A 72 -2.76 11.29 -5.71
N VAL A 73 -2.32 10.78 -4.55
CA VAL A 73 -0.90 10.81 -4.16
C VAL A 73 -0.06 10.07 -5.19
N VAL A 74 -0.42 8.82 -5.48
CA VAL A 74 0.37 7.95 -6.35
C VAL A 74 0.30 8.43 -7.80
N SER A 75 -0.86 8.88 -8.30
CA SER A 75 -0.97 9.41 -9.66
C SER A 75 -0.12 10.66 -9.87
N SER A 76 -0.11 11.57 -8.89
CA SER A 76 0.70 12.79 -8.99
C SER A 76 2.19 12.48 -8.89
N CYS A 77 2.58 11.49 -8.09
CA CYS A 77 3.98 11.05 -7.98
C CYS A 77 4.48 10.34 -9.24
N ILE A 78 3.63 9.55 -9.89
CA ILE A 78 4.00 8.71 -11.05
C ILE A 78 3.84 9.44 -12.37
N PHE A 79 2.67 10.01 -12.60
CA PHE A 79 2.27 10.61 -13.88
C PHE A 79 2.51 12.11 -13.90
N GLY A 80 2.78 12.73 -12.75
CA GLY A 80 2.82 14.18 -12.64
C GLY A 80 1.44 14.84 -12.79
N VAL A 81 0.37 14.04 -12.71
CA VAL A 81 -1.03 14.44 -12.98
C VAL A 81 -1.88 14.23 -11.75
N ASP A 82 -2.73 15.22 -11.43
CA ASP A 82 -3.77 15.06 -10.40
C ASP A 82 -4.89 14.16 -10.93
N ALA A 83 -5.21 13.09 -10.20
CA ALA A 83 -6.33 12.22 -10.55
C ALA A 83 -7.69 12.87 -10.26
N GLY A 84 -7.73 13.92 -9.45
CA GLY A 84 -8.95 14.69 -9.18
C GLY A 84 -10.00 13.89 -8.41
N SER A 85 -9.59 12.89 -7.61
CA SER A 85 -10.50 11.96 -6.94
C SER A 85 -11.42 12.62 -5.91
N PHE A 86 -11.08 13.84 -5.46
CA PHE A 86 -11.87 14.64 -4.54
C PHE A 86 -12.65 15.79 -5.20
N ALA A 87 -12.52 16.02 -6.51
CA ALA A 87 -13.13 17.16 -7.21
C ALA A 87 -14.65 17.02 -7.47
N GLY A 88 -15.22 15.83 -7.23
CA GLY A 88 -16.62 15.50 -7.50
C GLY A 88 -16.81 14.82 -8.86
N GLY A 89 -17.68 13.81 -8.90
CA GLY A 89 -17.85 12.93 -10.07
C GLY A 89 -16.89 11.73 -10.07
N ASN A 90 -16.97 10.93 -11.14
CA ASN A 90 -16.15 9.73 -11.30
C ASN A 90 -14.78 10.10 -11.87
N ALA A 91 -13.73 10.05 -11.04
CA ALA A 91 -12.35 10.30 -11.46
C ALA A 91 -11.84 9.13 -12.33
N PRO A 92 -11.44 9.37 -13.60
CA PRO A 92 -11.08 8.29 -14.53
C PRO A 92 -9.94 7.39 -14.02
N ILE A 93 -8.91 7.97 -13.41
CA ILE A 93 -7.77 7.19 -12.86
C ILE A 93 -8.24 6.27 -11.71
N ARG A 94 -9.11 6.78 -10.82
CA ARG A 94 -9.68 5.98 -9.73
C ARG A 94 -10.53 4.83 -10.26
N GLU A 95 -11.39 5.10 -11.23
CA GLU A 95 -12.26 4.08 -11.83
C GLU A 95 -11.46 3.01 -12.58
N MET A 96 -10.41 3.40 -13.31
CA MET A 96 -9.53 2.43 -13.94
C MET A 96 -8.73 1.64 -12.91
N GLY A 97 -8.29 2.26 -11.81
CA GLY A 97 -7.66 1.57 -10.68
C GLY A 97 -8.55 0.49 -10.07
N LYS A 98 -9.85 0.77 -9.83
CA LYS A 98 -10.84 -0.23 -9.37
C LYS A 98 -10.89 -1.43 -10.32
N ARG A 99 -10.86 -1.19 -11.63
CA ARG A 99 -10.96 -2.25 -12.65
C ARG A 99 -9.73 -3.14 -12.73
N ILE A 100 -8.53 -2.65 -12.40
CA ILE A 100 -7.33 -3.52 -12.45
C ILE A 100 -7.43 -4.66 -11.45
N LEU A 101 -8.06 -4.42 -10.30
CA LEU A 101 -8.14 -5.37 -9.20
C LEU A 101 -9.40 -6.24 -9.22
N ASN A 102 -10.36 -5.90 -10.07
CA ASN A 102 -11.54 -6.74 -10.29
C ASN A 102 -11.14 -7.95 -11.13
N PHE A 103 -10.90 -9.08 -10.46
CA PHE A 103 -10.71 -10.35 -11.14
C PHE A 103 -12.00 -10.73 -11.86
N SER A 104 -12.02 -10.51 -13.17
CA SER A 104 -13.15 -10.91 -14.00
C SER A 104 -13.45 -12.40 -13.78
N PRO A 105 -14.72 -12.84 -13.83
CA PRO A 105 -15.06 -14.26 -13.74
C PRO A 105 -14.30 -15.14 -14.76
N ARG A 106 -13.95 -14.55 -15.92
CA ARG A 106 -13.09 -15.16 -16.93
C ARG A 106 -11.68 -15.46 -16.42
N LEU A 107 -11.09 -14.54 -15.66
CA LEU A 107 -9.76 -14.71 -15.08
C LEU A 107 -9.78 -15.73 -13.93
N MET A 108 -10.81 -15.73 -13.09
CA MET A 108 -11.01 -16.78 -12.08
C MET A 108 -11.15 -18.17 -12.70
N LEU A 109 -11.98 -18.30 -13.75
CA LEU A 109 -12.12 -19.56 -14.50
C LEU A 109 -10.79 -20.01 -15.11
N TYR A 110 -10.00 -19.07 -15.65
CA TYR A 110 -8.68 -19.40 -16.16
C TYR A 110 -7.74 -19.93 -15.08
N PHE A 111 -7.68 -19.28 -13.91
CA PHE A 111 -6.84 -19.77 -12.81
C PHE A 111 -7.27 -21.17 -12.35
N LEU A 112 -8.57 -21.42 -12.26
CA LEU A 112 -9.12 -22.74 -11.93
C LEU A 112 -8.72 -23.78 -12.99
N LEU A 113 -8.84 -23.47 -14.28
CA LEU A 113 -8.44 -24.36 -15.38
C LEU A 113 -6.93 -24.63 -15.41
N VAL A 114 -6.10 -23.62 -15.13
CA VAL A 114 -4.64 -23.80 -15.04
C VAL A 114 -4.24 -24.64 -13.83
N GLN A 115 -4.96 -24.54 -12.72
CA GLN A 115 -4.73 -25.41 -11.56
C GLN A 115 -5.13 -26.86 -11.85
N LEU A 116 -6.28 -27.09 -12.48
CA LEU A 116 -6.75 -28.44 -12.83
C LEU A 116 -5.94 -29.08 -13.96
N VAL A 117 -5.53 -28.28 -14.95
CA VAL A 117 -4.82 -28.73 -16.15
C VAL A 117 -3.64 -27.79 -16.43
N PRO A 118 -2.46 -28.02 -15.83
CA PRO A 118 -1.29 -27.14 -15.99
C PRO A 118 -0.85 -26.93 -17.44
N ALA A 119 -1.12 -27.90 -18.32
CA ALA A 119 -0.86 -27.79 -19.76
C ALA A 119 -1.67 -26.66 -20.44
N PHE A 120 -2.82 -26.25 -19.87
CA PHE A 120 -3.69 -25.20 -20.39
C PHE A 120 -2.99 -23.84 -20.51
N LYS A 121 -2.03 -23.58 -19.61
CA LYS A 121 -1.17 -22.38 -19.64
C LYS A 121 -0.32 -22.26 -20.90
N LYS A 122 -0.02 -23.38 -21.58
CA LYS A 122 0.78 -23.38 -22.82
C LYS A 122 -0.04 -22.94 -24.04
N PHE A 123 -1.36 -23.16 -24.02
CA PHE A 123 -2.23 -22.94 -25.18
C PHE A 123 -2.96 -21.60 -25.15
N PHE A 124 -3.35 -21.11 -23.97
CA PHE A 124 -4.14 -19.88 -23.85
C PHE A 124 -3.31 -18.71 -23.31
N LYS A 125 -3.33 -17.61 -24.05
CA LYS A 125 -2.76 -16.32 -23.63
C LYS A 125 -3.85 -15.50 -22.98
N ILE A 126 -3.69 -15.14 -21.73
CA ILE A 126 -4.58 -14.22 -21.04
C ILE A 126 -3.77 -13.03 -20.52
N SER A 127 -4.28 -11.85 -20.82
CA SER A 127 -3.88 -10.60 -20.19
C SER A 127 -4.53 -10.56 -18.81
N LEU A 128 -3.75 -10.28 -17.77
CA LEU A 128 -4.28 -10.08 -16.42
C LEU A 128 -5.10 -8.79 -16.32
N VAL A 129 -4.89 -7.88 -17.27
CA VAL A 129 -5.54 -6.57 -17.34
C VAL A 129 -6.53 -6.52 -18.49
N GLU A 130 -7.67 -5.89 -18.24
CA GLU A 130 -8.60 -5.53 -19.30
C GLU A 130 -7.95 -4.56 -20.29
N LYS A 131 -8.16 -4.78 -21.59
CA LYS A 131 -7.47 -4.01 -22.63
C LYS A 131 -7.72 -2.50 -22.52
N VAL A 132 -8.92 -2.11 -22.13
CA VAL A 132 -9.30 -0.70 -21.91
C VAL A 132 -8.49 -0.04 -20.79
N VAL A 133 -8.17 -0.78 -19.73
CA VAL A 133 -7.36 -0.27 -18.62
C VAL A 133 -5.90 -0.13 -19.05
N GLU A 134 -5.36 -1.14 -19.76
CA GLU A 134 -4.05 -1.05 -20.39
C GLU A 134 -3.95 0.19 -21.31
N THR A 135 -4.88 0.35 -22.25
CA THR A 135 -4.88 1.46 -23.21
C THR A 135 -4.96 2.81 -22.50
N PHE A 136 -5.77 2.92 -21.44
CA PHE A 136 -5.89 4.14 -20.66
C PHE A 136 -4.57 4.55 -19.98
N PHE A 137 -3.93 3.65 -19.24
CA PHE A 137 -2.69 3.98 -18.54
C PHE A 137 -1.49 4.14 -19.49
N VAL A 138 -1.45 3.40 -20.61
CA VAL A 138 -0.50 3.66 -21.70
C VAL A 138 -0.69 5.09 -22.23
N GLY A 139 -1.94 5.51 -22.45
CA GLY A 139 -2.28 6.86 -22.90
C GLY A 139 -1.81 7.94 -21.91
N ILE A 140 -2.18 7.82 -20.63
CA ILE A 140 -1.75 8.77 -19.59
C ILE A 140 -0.23 8.90 -19.53
N MET A 141 0.49 7.79 -19.59
CA MET A 141 1.94 7.81 -19.57
C MET A 141 2.53 8.55 -20.77
N LYS A 142 2.01 8.30 -21.97
CA LYS A 142 2.44 9.00 -23.18
C LYS A 142 2.18 10.50 -23.08
N ASP A 143 0.96 10.88 -22.67
CA ASP A 143 0.59 12.28 -22.49
C ASP A 143 1.48 12.97 -21.45
N ALA A 144 1.78 12.28 -20.34
CA ALA A 144 2.68 12.79 -19.29
C ALA A 144 4.11 13.01 -19.81
N ILE A 145 4.66 12.06 -20.57
CA ILE A 145 5.99 12.17 -21.20
C ILE A 145 6.01 13.34 -22.20
N ASP A 146 4.98 13.45 -23.04
CA ASP A 146 4.91 14.47 -24.09
C ASP A 146 4.71 15.87 -23.51
N LEU A 147 3.90 16.00 -22.45
CA LEU A 147 3.74 17.25 -21.71
C LEU A 147 5.07 17.68 -21.08
N ARG A 148 5.80 16.73 -20.51
CA ARG A 148 7.09 16.95 -19.86
C ARG A 148 8.14 17.46 -20.84
N LYS A 149 8.25 16.81 -22.00
CA LYS A 149 9.18 17.19 -23.07
C LYS A 149 8.85 18.57 -23.65
N ARG A 150 7.56 18.88 -23.87
CA ARG A 150 7.12 20.16 -24.43
C ARG A 150 7.35 21.34 -23.49
N ASN A 151 6.99 21.18 -22.22
CA ASN A 151 6.95 22.30 -21.28
C ASN A 151 8.26 22.51 -20.50
N LYS A 152 9.29 21.66 -20.72
CA LYS A 152 10.58 21.69 -19.99
C LYS A 152 10.39 21.78 -18.46
N ILE A 153 9.38 21.07 -17.94
CA ILE A 153 9.07 21.10 -16.51
C ILE A 153 10.21 20.38 -15.78
N ASP A 154 10.83 21.04 -14.80
CA ASP A 154 11.82 20.45 -13.92
C ASP A 154 11.18 20.12 -12.57
N ARG A 155 10.83 18.84 -12.36
CA ARG A 155 10.21 18.30 -11.14
C ARG A 155 10.89 16.99 -10.78
N THR A 156 11.39 16.86 -9.56
CA THR A 156 12.01 15.60 -9.12
C THR A 156 10.93 14.59 -8.70
N ASP A 157 10.33 13.90 -9.68
CA ASP A 157 9.29 12.88 -9.48
C ASP A 157 9.69 11.52 -10.08
N TYR A 158 8.78 10.53 -10.02
CA TYR A 158 9.04 9.20 -10.55
C TYR A 158 9.12 9.20 -12.09
N LEU A 159 8.34 10.05 -12.76
CA LEU A 159 8.43 10.21 -14.21
C LEU A 159 9.80 10.70 -14.63
N HIS A 160 10.37 11.68 -13.93
CA HIS A 160 11.73 12.15 -14.15
C HIS A 160 12.75 11.02 -14.02
N TYR A 161 12.61 10.17 -12.99
CA TYR A 161 13.45 8.98 -12.86
C TYR A 161 13.32 8.02 -14.04
N LEU A 162 12.09 7.74 -14.50
CA LEU A 162 11.86 6.86 -15.63
C LEU A 162 12.48 7.40 -16.92
N LEU A 163 12.46 8.71 -17.14
CA LEU A 163 13.12 9.36 -18.28
C LEU A 163 14.65 9.23 -18.19
N GLU A 164 15.26 9.48 -17.02
CA GLU A 164 16.69 9.25 -16.80
C GLU A 164 17.08 7.78 -17.05
N LEU A 165 16.23 6.85 -16.60
CA LEU A 165 16.43 5.41 -16.77
C LEU A 165 16.28 5.00 -18.24
N GLN A 166 15.33 5.61 -18.97
CA GLN A 166 15.15 5.41 -20.40
C GLN A 166 16.41 5.75 -21.19
N GLU A 167 17.04 6.89 -20.89
CA GLU A 167 18.27 7.32 -21.54
C GLU A 167 19.45 6.40 -21.20
N ARG A 168 19.59 6.02 -19.92
CA ARG A 168 20.72 5.19 -19.45
C ARG A 168 20.64 3.73 -19.87
N LYS A 169 19.44 3.15 -19.92
CA LYS A 169 19.21 1.71 -20.13
C LYS A 169 18.49 1.39 -21.45
N LYS A 170 18.19 2.40 -22.27
CA LYS A 170 17.42 2.26 -23.53
C LYS A 170 16.09 1.52 -23.32
N LEU A 171 15.38 1.87 -22.23
CA LEU A 171 14.06 1.29 -21.96
C LEU A 171 13.08 1.62 -23.10
N THR A 172 12.25 0.65 -23.48
CA THR A 172 11.17 0.91 -24.41
C THR A 172 10.08 1.73 -23.73
N GLU A 173 9.26 2.45 -24.51
CA GLU A 173 8.08 3.13 -23.95
C GLU A 173 7.19 2.17 -23.16
N LEU A 174 7.05 0.93 -23.64
CA LEU A 174 6.28 -0.11 -22.97
C LEU A 174 6.88 -0.48 -21.61
N ASP A 175 8.20 -0.50 -21.46
CA ASP A 175 8.85 -0.76 -20.17
C ASP A 175 8.56 0.36 -19.18
N MET A 176 8.59 1.62 -19.63
CA MET A 176 8.25 2.77 -18.77
C MET A 176 6.79 2.71 -18.31
N VAL A 177 5.88 2.41 -19.23
CA VAL A 177 4.46 2.24 -18.92
C VAL A 177 4.26 1.09 -17.92
N ALA A 178 4.93 -0.04 -18.14
CA ALA A 178 4.82 -1.19 -17.25
C ALA A 178 5.31 -0.88 -15.82
N HIS A 179 6.41 -0.14 -15.68
CA HIS A 179 6.91 0.32 -14.38
C HIS A 179 5.95 1.29 -13.70
N ALA A 180 5.41 2.26 -14.44
CA ALA A 180 4.47 3.23 -13.90
C ALA A 180 3.16 2.59 -13.43
N ILE A 181 2.56 1.69 -14.25
CA ILE A 181 1.33 0.97 -13.89
C ILE A 181 1.57 0.07 -12.69
N THR A 182 2.70 -0.65 -12.67
CA THR A 182 3.09 -1.50 -11.53
C THR A 182 3.16 -0.68 -10.25
N PHE A 183 3.86 0.45 -10.27
CA PHE A 183 3.99 1.28 -9.08
C PHE A 183 2.66 1.91 -8.67
N PHE A 184 1.81 2.30 -9.64
CA PHE A 184 0.48 2.79 -9.36
C PHE A 184 -0.30 1.76 -8.55
N LEU A 185 -0.39 0.53 -9.07
CA LEU A 185 -1.10 -0.58 -8.45
C LEU A 185 -0.61 -0.96 -7.07
N ASP A 186 0.70 -1.19 -6.96
CA ASP A 186 1.32 -1.63 -5.72
C ASP A 186 1.17 -0.55 -4.62
N GLY A 187 1.14 0.73 -5.02
CA GLY A 187 1.10 1.87 -4.12
C GLY A 187 -0.29 2.28 -3.66
N PHE A 188 -1.31 2.28 -4.54
CA PHE A 188 -2.60 2.87 -4.20
C PHE A 188 -3.44 1.95 -3.29
N GLU A 189 -3.55 0.66 -3.62
CA GLU A 189 -4.52 -0.22 -2.95
C GLU A 189 -4.03 -0.67 -1.57
N THR A 190 -2.77 -1.11 -1.47
CA THR A 190 -2.22 -1.56 -0.19
C THR A 190 -2.27 -0.45 0.86
N SER A 191 -1.90 0.76 0.48
CA SER A 191 -1.94 1.93 1.35
C SER A 191 -3.37 2.35 1.70
N SER A 192 -4.35 2.18 0.81
CA SER A 192 -5.74 2.57 1.09
C SER A 192 -6.33 1.70 2.20
N ILE A 193 -6.02 0.40 2.17
CA ILE A 193 -6.42 -0.57 3.19
C ILE A 193 -5.82 -0.23 4.53
N VAL A 194 -4.48 -0.05 4.60
CA VAL A 194 -3.82 0.27 5.87
C VAL A 194 -4.38 1.57 6.43
N LEU A 195 -4.58 2.61 5.60
CA LEU A 195 -5.16 3.87 6.07
C LEU A 195 -6.57 3.65 6.62
N SER A 196 -7.44 2.96 5.88
CA SER A 196 -8.83 2.74 6.29
C SER A 196 -8.95 1.94 7.59
N PHE A 197 -8.17 0.86 7.75
CA PHE A 197 -8.13 0.10 8.99
C PHE A 197 -7.50 0.87 10.14
N THR A 198 -6.47 1.67 9.89
CA THR A 198 -5.89 2.51 10.96
C THR A 198 -6.92 3.51 11.46
N LEU A 199 -7.67 4.15 10.56
CA LEU A 199 -8.72 5.10 10.94
C LEU A 199 -9.88 4.39 11.66
N TYR A 200 -10.25 3.18 11.24
CA TYR A 200 -11.23 2.35 11.94
C TYR A 200 -10.80 2.03 13.37
N GLU A 201 -9.57 1.56 13.58
CA GLU A 201 -9.05 1.23 14.90
C GLU A 201 -8.92 2.47 15.78
N LEU A 202 -8.50 3.62 15.22
CA LEU A 202 -8.50 4.89 15.94
C LEU A 202 -9.92 5.35 16.31
N ALA A 203 -10.91 5.12 15.45
CA ALA A 203 -12.29 5.48 15.73
C ALA A 203 -12.93 4.60 16.81
N LYS A 204 -12.52 3.33 16.88
CA LYS A 204 -12.98 2.35 17.87
C LYS A 204 -12.28 2.51 19.23
N ASN A 205 -11.03 2.96 19.25
CA ASN A 205 -10.20 3.09 20.45
C ASN A 205 -9.90 4.57 20.73
N LYS A 206 -10.85 5.26 21.38
CA LYS A 206 -10.78 6.70 21.63
C LYS A 206 -9.54 7.11 22.45
N ASP A 207 -9.15 6.31 23.42
CA ASP A 207 -7.96 6.50 24.24
C ASP A 207 -6.68 6.53 23.40
N VAL A 208 -6.57 5.62 22.42
CA VAL A 208 -5.45 5.60 21.46
C VAL A 208 -5.47 6.85 20.57
N GLN A 209 -6.65 7.23 20.07
CA GLN A 209 -6.82 8.44 19.26
C GLN A 209 -6.43 9.71 20.03
N ASP A 210 -6.83 9.82 21.29
CA ASP A 210 -6.56 10.97 22.16
C ASP A 210 -5.07 11.03 22.56
N LYS A 211 -4.42 9.88 22.79
CA LYS A 211 -2.97 9.82 23.02
C LYS A 211 -2.18 10.23 21.78
N LEU A 212 -2.54 9.75 20.59
CA LEU A 212 -1.93 10.17 19.33
C LEU A 212 -2.14 11.66 19.08
N ARG A 213 -3.33 12.19 19.36
CA ARG A 213 -3.60 13.62 19.25
C ARG A 213 -2.74 14.46 20.20
N SER A 214 -2.48 13.96 21.41
CA SER A 214 -1.59 14.62 22.37
C SER A 214 -0.15 14.68 21.82
N GLU A 215 0.38 13.57 21.29
CA GLU A 215 1.69 13.54 20.63
C GLU A 215 1.77 14.53 19.44
N ILE A 216 0.74 14.57 18.59
CA ILE A 216 0.65 15.52 17.46
C ILE A 216 0.76 16.97 17.98
N ARG A 217 0.02 17.32 19.03
CA ARG A 217 0.03 18.68 19.60
C ARG A 217 1.38 19.04 20.21
N GLU A 218 1.99 18.12 20.95
CA GLU A 218 3.32 18.32 21.55
C GLU A 218 4.40 18.48 20.48
N THR A 219 4.33 17.68 19.41
CA THR A 219 5.25 17.75 18.28
C THR A 219 5.13 19.11 17.57
N ILE A 220 3.91 19.59 17.32
CA ILE A 220 3.67 20.93 16.75
C ILE A 220 4.20 22.03 17.69
N LYS A 221 3.98 21.91 19.01
CA LYS A 221 4.51 22.88 19.98
C LYS A 221 6.04 22.95 19.97
N LYS A 222 6.70 21.81 19.76
CA LYS A 222 8.17 21.70 19.74
C LYS A 222 8.80 22.16 18.42
N HIS A 223 8.19 21.83 17.29
CA HIS A 223 8.77 22.03 15.95
C HIS A 223 8.09 23.13 15.12
N GLY A 224 6.97 23.70 15.60
CA GLY A 224 6.14 24.67 14.89
C GLY A 224 5.16 24.03 13.91
N GLU A 225 5.63 23.10 13.09
CA GLU A 225 4.84 22.33 12.13
C GLU A 225 5.32 20.88 12.01
N ILE A 226 4.51 20.02 11.38
CA ILE A 226 4.87 18.62 11.12
C ILE A 226 5.35 18.53 9.68
N THR A 227 6.66 18.57 9.49
CA THR A 227 7.32 18.41 8.18
C THR A 227 7.59 16.93 7.86
N PHE A 228 8.13 16.65 6.67
CA PHE A 228 8.60 15.33 6.28
C PHE A 228 9.56 14.71 7.32
N ASP A 229 10.53 15.46 7.84
CA ASP A 229 11.50 14.88 8.78
C ASP A 229 10.83 14.66 10.15
N VAL A 230 10.02 15.62 10.60
CA VAL A 230 9.36 15.60 11.92
C VAL A 230 8.35 14.46 12.04
N VAL A 231 7.59 14.14 11.00
CA VAL A 231 6.58 13.04 11.07
C VAL A 231 7.22 11.67 11.34
N HIS A 232 8.51 11.50 10.99
CA HIS A 232 9.24 10.27 11.26
C HIS A 232 9.82 10.20 12.68
N GLU A 233 9.79 11.29 13.45
CA GLU A 233 10.26 11.36 14.84
C GLU A 233 9.16 11.05 15.88
N MET A 234 7.93 10.80 15.44
CA MET A 234 6.76 10.59 16.30
C MET A 234 6.62 9.11 16.72
N PRO A 235 7.05 8.71 17.94
CA PRO A 235 7.10 7.30 18.34
C PRO A 235 5.72 6.64 18.47
N TYR A 236 4.70 7.35 18.94
CA TYR A 236 3.36 6.79 19.12
C TYR A 236 2.63 6.66 17.78
N LEU A 237 2.82 7.60 16.86
CA LEU A 237 2.38 7.43 15.47
C LEU A 237 3.02 6.20 14.80
N GLU A 238 4.32 5.95 15.01
CA GLU A 238 4.97 4.72 14.50
C GLU A 238 4.34 3.47 15.11
N GLN A 239 4.03 3.47 16.41
CA GLN A 239 3.35 2.38 17.10
C GLN A 239 1.96 2.09 16.54
N VAL A 240 1.16 3.14 16.32
CA VAL A 240 -0.20 3.04 15.75
C VAL A 240 -0.16 2.44 14.35
N VAL A 241 0.74 2.92 13.49
CA VAL A 241 0.90 2.37 12.14
C VAL A 241 1.40 0.93 12.18
N ALA A 242 2.33 0.60 13.09
CA ALA A 242 2.85 -0.75 13.23
C ALA A 242 1.79 -1.75 13.71
N GLU A 243 0.99 -1.37 14.70
CA GLU A 243 -0.09 -2.22 15.20
C GLU A 243 -1.21 -2.40 14.18
N SER A 244 -1.49 -1.36 13.38
CA SER A 244 -2.42 -1.48 12.26
C SER A 244 -1.92 -2.45 11.19
N LEU A 245 -0.63 -2.40 10.86
CA LEU A 245 -0.02 -3.34 9.93
C LEU A 245 0.06 -4.77 10.46
N ARG A 246 0.20 -4.95 11.78
CA ARG A 246 0.14 -6.27 12.43
C ARG A 246 -1.27 -6.84 12.35
N LEU A 247 -2.27 -6.06 12.76
CA LEU A 247 -3.64 -6.54 12.84
C LEU A 247 -4.27 -6.62 11.45
N HIS A 248 -3.97 -5.71 10.53
CA HIS A 248 -4.60 -5.64 9.22
C HIS A 248 -3.57 -5.64 8.09
N PRO A 249 -2.75 -6.71 7.95
CA PRO A 249 -1.72 -6.76 6.92
C PRO A 249 -2.38 -6.86 5.54
N PRO A 250 -2.06 -5.98 4.57
CA PRO A 250 -2.65 -6.06 3.23
C PRO A 250 -2.36 -7.39 2.52
N ALA A 251 -1.23 -8.04 2.82
CA ALA A 251 -0.96 -9.39 2.35
C ALA A 251 -1.26 -10.41 3.46
N PHE A 252 -2.23 -11.30 3.24
CA PHE A 252 -2.58 -12.38 4.19
C PHE A 252 -1.49 -13.45 4.31
N PHE A 253 -0.85 -13.76 3.19
CA PHE A 253 0.20 -14.75 3.10
C PHE A 253 1.16 -14.38 1.98
N MET A 254 2.33 -15.00 2.00
CA MET A 254 3.23 -15.01 0.86
C MET A 254 3.64 -16.44 0.52
N SER A 255 4.11 -16.64 -0.70
CA SER A 255 4.64 -17.92 -1.14
C SER A 255 6.07 -17.78 -1.64
N LYS A 256 6.84 -18.84 -1.43
CA LYS A 256 8.17 -19.06 -2.02
C LYS A 256 8.15 -20.40 -2.74
N THR A 257 8.94 -20.51 -3.80
CA THR A 257 9.22 -21.80 -4.45
C THR A 257 10.62 -22.21 -4.07
N CYS A 258 10.79 -23.43 -3.56
CA CYS A 258 12.09 -24.03 -3.33
C CYS A 258 12.74 -24.32 -4.69
N THR A 259 13.89 -23.70 -4.99
CA THR A 259 14.56 -23.85 -6.29
C THR A 259 15.72 -24.83 -6.28
N GLU A 260 16.09 -25.31 -5.10
CA GLU A 260 17.15 -26.29 -4.86
C GLU A 260 16.80 -26.97 -3.54
N SER A 261 16.87 -28.29 -3.49
CA SER A 261 16.54 -29.03 -2.26
C SER A 261 17.44 -28.55 -1.11
N CYS A 262 16.83 -28.22 0.03
CA CYS A 262 17.55 -27.70 1.18
C CYS A 262 16.99 -28.26 2.49
N GLU A 263 17.80 -28.23 3.55
CA GLU A 263 17.37 -28.63 4.89
C GLU A 263 17.03 -27.40 5.73
N LEU A 264 15.83 -27.37 6.31
CA LEU A 264 15.40 -26.30 7.22
C LEU A 264 14.87 -26.87 8.54
N PRO A 265 15.05 -26.14 9.66
CA PRO A 265 14.45 -26.52 10.94
C PRO A 265 12.95 -26.18 10.95
N ILE A 266 12.10 -27.09 10.48
CA ILE A 266 10.65 -26.86 10.36
C ILE A 266 9.92 -27.09 11.70
N ARG A 267 10.38 -28.06 12.50
CA ARG A 267 9.76 -28.46 13.78
C ARG A 267 10.79 -28.46 14.91
N GLY A 268 11.01 -27.29 15.50
CA GLY A 268 12.02 -27.10 16.55
C GLY A 268 13.42 -27.09 15.94
N THR A 269 14.31 -27.96 16.43
CA THR A 269 15.70 -28.04 15.96
C THR A 269 15.93 -29.13 14.90
N LYS A 270 14.93 -29.97 14.62
CA LYS A 270 15.07 -31.05 13.64
C LYS A 270 15.05 -30.47 12.23
N LEU A 271 16.13 -30.71 11.49
CA LEU A 271 16.23 -30.41 10.08
C LEU A 271 15.35 -31.36 9.26
N GLU A 272 14.57 -30.80 8.36
CA GLU A 272 13.75 -31.52 7.40
C GLU A 272 14.06 -31.01 5.99
N THR A 273 14.13 -31.94 5.03
CA THR A 273 14.38 -31.62 3.63
C THR A 273 13.15 -31.00 2.99
N ILE A 274 13.33 -29.83 2.39
CA ILE A 274 12.37 -29.21 1.48
C ILE A 274 12.87 -29.46 0.07
N GLU A 275 12.15 -30.31 -0.66
CA GLU A 275 12.53 -30.68 -2.02
C GLU A 275 12.39 -29.52 -3.00
N GLU A 276 13.21 -29.53 -4.05
CA GLU A 276 13.04 -28.65 -5.20
C GLU A 276 11.59 -28.72 -5.73
N GLY A 277 11.03 -27.55 -6.06
CA GLY A 277 9.68 -27.40 -6.57
C GLY A 277 8.60 -27.25 -5.50
N TYR A 278 8.91 -27.48 -4.21
CA TYR A 278 7.96 -27.26 -3.13
C TYR A 278 7.57 -25.78 -3.02
N TYR A 279 6.30 -25.53 -2.73
CA TYR A 279 5.78 -24.21 -2.41
C TYR A 279 5.69 -24.03 -0.90
N VAL A 280 6.47 -23.09 -0.37
CA VAL A 280 6.43 -22.72 1.04
C VAL A 280 5.48 -21.53 1.19
N VAL A 281 4.44 -21.69 2.00
CA VAL A 281 3.47 -20.63 2.31
C VAL A 281 3.78 -20.08 3.70
N ILE A 282 3.92 -18.76 3.79
CA ILE A 282 4.14 -18.04 5.05
C ILE A 282 2.84 -17.31 5.38
N PRO A 283 2.06 -17.76 6.39
CA PRO A 283 0.76 -17.20 6.72
C PRO A 283 0.90 -15.95 7.58
N ILE A 284 1.19 -14.80 6.97
CA ILE A 284 1.43 -13.49 7.62
C ILE A 284 0.32 -13.16 8.61
N TYR A 285 -0.95 -13.25 8.19
CA TYR A 285 -2.11 -12.93 9.03
C TYR A 285 -2.18 -13.79 10.29
N SER A 286 -1.92 -15.09 10.17
CA SER A 286 -1.92 -16.02 11.30
C SER A 286 -0.74 -15.78 12.23
N ILE A 287 0.47 -15.58 11.68
CA ILE A 287 1.67 -15.28 12.47
C ILE A 287 1.48 -14.00 13.29
N HIS A 288 0.90 -12.97 12.68
CA HIS A 288 0.68 -11.67 13.34
C HIS A 288 -0.38 -11.74 14.44
N ARG A 289 -1.20 -12.80 14.48
CA ARG A 289 -2.23 -13.06 15.52
C ARG A 289 -1.89 -14.24 16.43
N ASP A 290 -0.67 -14.71 16.37
CA ASP A 290 -0.27 -15.88 17.13
C ASP A 290 0.00 -15.50 18.60
N SER A 291 -0.78 -16.07 19.51
CA SER A 291 -0.65 -15.82 20.96
C SER A 291 0.70 -16.26 21.53
N ARG A 292 1.47 -17.08 20.81
CA ARG A 292 2.87 -17.42 21.17
C ARG A 292 3.81 -16.22 21.07
N TYR A 293 3.49 -15.25 20.23
CA TYR A 293 4.33 -14.06 20.00
C TYR A 293 3.66 -12.76 20.47
N TYR A 294 2.33 -12.73 20.50
CA TYR A 294 1.53 -11.54 20.77
C TYR A 294 0.54 -11.79 21.90
N GLU A 295 0.74 -11.17 23.06
CA GLU A 295 -0.25 -11.14 24.14
C GLU A 295 -1.52 -10.43 23.67
N ASP A 296 -2.71 -10.99 23.93
CA ASP A 296 -4.00 -10.50 23.41
C ASP A 296 -3.94 -10.13 21.91
N PRO A 297 -3.69 -11.12 21.03
CA PRO A 297 -3.30 -10.89 19.65
C PRO A 297 -4.38 -10.17 18.82
N ASP A 298 -5.64 -10.29 19.18
CA ASP A 298 -6.75 -9.66 18.45
C ASP A 298 -7.06 -8.24 18.93
N THR A 299 -6.41 -7.78 20.00
CA THR A 299 -6.57 -6.43 20.54
C THR A 299 -5.63 -5.46 19.82
N PHE A 300 -6.17 -4.30 19.41
CA PHE A 300 -5.38 -3.20 18.87
C PHE A 300 -4.64 -2.47 20.01
N ASN A 301 -3.36 -2.78 20.21
CA ASN A 301 -2.54 -2.23 21.28
C ASN A 301 -1.21 -1.65 20.74
N PRO A 302 -1.14 -0.34 20.43
CA PRO A 302 0.08 0.31 19.98
C PRO A 302 1.25 0.22 20.98
N GLU A 303 0.98 0.21 22.30
CA GLU A 303 2.01 0.12 23.36
C GLU A 303 2.85 -1.15 23.29
N ARG A 304 2.42 -2.14 22.49
CA ARG A 304 3.20 -3.34 22.20
C ARG A 304 4.51 -3.02 21.50
N PHE A 305 4.50 -1.99 20.66
CA PHE A 305 5.66 -1.53 19.89
C PHE A 305 6.33 -0.30 20.52
N ALA A 306 6.11 -0.07 21.82
CA ALA A 306 6.74 1.04 22.51
C ALA A 306 8.28 0.94 22.46
N PRO A 307 9.02 2.05 22.29
CA PRO A 307 10.48 2.05 22.20
C PRO A 307 11.18 1.34 23.36
N GLU A 308 10.68 1.50 24.58
CA GLU A 308 11.18 0.88 25.80
C GLU A 308 11.00 -0.65 25.82
N LYS A 309 10.09 -1.19 25.00
CA LYS A 309 9.90 -2.64 24.77
C LYS A 309 10.70 -3.16 23.57
N GLY A 310 11.56 -2.32 22.97
CA GLY A 310 12.37 -2.67 21.80
C GLY A 310 11.69 -2.46 20.45
N GLY A 311 10.47 -1.89 20.43
CA GLY A 311 9.73 -1.56 19.22
C GLY A 311 9.45 -2.74 18.28
N THR A 312 9.34 -2.47 16.98
CA THR A 312 9.11 -3.54 15.98
C THR A 312 10.32 -4.46 15.78
N LYS A 313 11.51 -4.04 16.22
CA LYS A 313 12.78 -4.76 15.99
C LYS A 313 12.76 -6.16 16.61
N ILE A 314 12.33 -6.28 17.86
CA ILE A 314 12.31 -7.57 18.58
C ILE A 314 11.40 -8.61 17.90
N TYR A 315 10.32 -8.17 17.26
CA TYR A 315 9.39 -9.06 16.56
C TYR A 315 9.89 -9.41 15.15
N LYS A 316 10.60 -8.48 14.50
CA LYS A 316 11.27 -8.74 13.20
C LYS A 316 12.38 -9.77 13.35
N GLU A 317 13.21 -9.65 14.39
CA GLU A 317 14.30 -10.60 14.68
C GLU A 317 13.77 -12.01 14.99
N LYS A 318 12.59 -12.11 15.60
CA LYS A 318 11.86 -13.38 15.79
C LYS A 318 11.16 -13.90 14.52
N GLY A 319 11.13 -13.12 13.43
CA GLY A 319 10.43 -13.46 12.20
C GLY A 319 8.89 -13.41 12.31
N CYS A 320 8.34 -12.84 13.38
CA CYS A 320 6.90 -12.81 13.61
C CYS A 320 6.21 -11.50 13.21
N TYR A 321 6.97 -10.44 12.89
CA TYR A 321 6.42 -9.19 12.34
C TYR A 321 7.00 -8.90 10.95
N ILE A 322 6.20 -9.17 9.92
CA ILE A 322 6.60 -9.16 8.49
C ILE A 322 5.56 -8.49 7.56
N PRO A 323 4.97 -7.33 7.91
CA PRO A 323 3.91 -6.71 7.10
C PRO A 323 4.38 -6.26 5.71
N PHE A 324 5.69 -6.03 5.55
CA PHE A 324 6.32 -5.63 4.29
C PHE A 324 7.19 -6.75 3.69
N SER A 325 7.04 -8.01 4.13
CA SER A 325 8.00 -9.09 3.89
C SER A 325 9.36 -8.82 4.55
N ASP A 326 10.28 -9.77 4.38
CA ASP A 326 11.69 -9.63 4.73
C ASP A 326 12.60 -10.12 3.58
N GLY A 327 13.91 -9.86 3.71
CA GLY A 327 14.97 -10.30 2.80
C GLY A 327 15.01 -9.54 1.46
N PRO A 328 15.71 -10.09 0.45
CA PRO A 328 15.91 -9.41 -0.84
C PRO A 328 14.61 -9.03 -1.59
N ARG A 329 13.50 -9.70 -1.26
CA ARG A 329 12.16 -9.49 -1.85
C ARG A 329 11.26 -8.57 -0.99
N ILE A 330 11.80 -7.90 0.03
CA ILE A 330 11.08 -6.93 0.87
C ILE A 330 10.33 -5.87 0.02
N CYS A 331 9.22 -5.35 0.51
CA CYS A 331 8.46 -4.30 -0.18
C CYS A 331 9.36 -3.10 -0.51
N LEU A 332 9.43 -2.76 -1.80
CA LEU A 332 10.27 -1.64 -2.25
C LEU A 332 9.67 -0.28 -1.86
N GLY A 333 8.33 -0.20 -1.86
CA GLY A 333 7.57 1.00 -1.52
C GLY A 333 7.36 1.23 -0.02
N MET A 334 7.95 0.42 0.88
CA MET A 334 7.69 0.46 2.32
C MET A 334 7.79 1.88 2.90
N ARG A 335 8.89 2.60 2.63
CA ARG A 335 9.11 3.94 3.16
C ARG A 335 8.09 4.95 2.61
N PHE A 336 7.81 4.88 1.31
CA PHE A 336 6.82 5.73 0.66
C PHE A 336 5.41 5.51 1.21
N ALA A 337 5.01 4.24 1.40
CA ALA A 337 3.74 3.87 2.02
C ALA A 337 3.65 4.42 3.45
N GLN A 338 4.68 4.18 4.29
CA GLN A 338 4.69 4.69 5.66
C GLN A 338 4.62 6.23 5.72
N THR A 339 5.34 6.95 4.87
CA THR A 339 5.30 8.42 4.85
C THR A 339 3.89 8.93 4.53
N GLN A 340 3.25 8.46 3.44
CA GLN A 340 1.93 8.95 3.06
C GLN A 340 0.85 8.59 4.10
N LEU A 341 0.94 7.39 4.69
CA LEU A 341 0.02 6.95 5.75
C LEU A 341 0.11 7.86 6.98
N LYS A 342 1.34 8.08 7.45
CA LYS A 342 1.60 8.92 8.63
C LYS A 342 1.09 10.34 8.44
N LEU A 343 1.35 10.96 7.29
CA LEU A 343 0.90 12.32 7.00
C LEU A 343 -0.62 12.42 6.91
N ALA A 344 -1.28 11.42 6.29
CA ALA A 344 -2.74 11.35 6.25
C ALA A 344 -3.34 11.21 7.66
N ILE A 345 -2.81 10.28 8.47
CA ILE A 345 -3.27 10.03 9.84
C ILE A 345 -3.10 11.29 10.69
N VAL A 346 -1.93 11.93 10.65
CA VAL A 346 -1.67 13.18 11.38
C VAL A 346 -2.65 14.27 10.95
N SER A 347 -2.84 14.46 9.65
CA SER A 347 -3.75 15.49 9.12
C SER A 347 -5.17 15.29 9.62
N LEU A 348 -5.66 14.05 9.62
CA LEU A 348 -7.01 13.71 10.05
C LEU A 348 -7.18 13.79 11.58
N VAL A 349 -6.30 13.18 12.37
CA VAL A 349 -6.40 13.17 13.84
C VAL A 349 -6.22 14.57 14.44
N LYS A 350 -5.42 15.42 13.79
CA LYS A 350 -5.26 16.83 14.17
C LYS A 350 -6.57 17.62 13.99
N SER A 351 -7.30 17.36 12.91
CA SER A 351 -8.47 18.17 12.52
C SER A 351 -9.80 17.60 12.99
N PHE A 352 -9.89 16.30 13.24
CA PHE A 352 -11.15 15.63 13.53
C PHE A 352 -11.07 14.69 14.74
N GLU A 353 -12.20 14.58 15.43
CA GLU A 353 -12.53 13.45 16.27
C GLU A 353 -13.26 12.43 15.41
N ILE A 354 -12.69 11.23 15.30
CA ILE A 354 -13.16 10.19 14.39
C ILE A 354 -13.93 9.16 15.19
N THR A 355 -15.13 8.79 14.75
CA THR A 355 -16.00 7.81 15.41
C THR A 355 -16.58 6.82 14.41
N VAL A 356 -16.90 5.62 14.87
CA VAL A 356 -17.53 4.58 14.04
C VAL A 356 -19.00 4.91 13.85
N ASP A 357 -19.45 4.95 12.60
CA ASP A 357 -20.85 5.16 12.25
C ASP A 357 -21.67 3.87 12.33
N GLU A 358 -22.98 3.98 12.56
CA GLU A 358 -23.91 2.85 12.62
C GLU A 358 -24.02 2.05 11.31
N LYS A 359 -23.65 2.64 10.16
CA LYS A 359 -23.55 1.92 8.89
C LYS A 359 -22.40 0.91 8.86
N THR A 360 -21.41 1.05 9.75
CA THR A 360 -20.35 0.04 9.86
C THR A 360 -20.92 -1.25 10.42
N PRO A 361 -20.68 -2.40 9.77
CA PRO A 361 -21.10 -3.70 10.29
C PRO A 361 -20.58 -3.93 11.71
N LYS A 362 -21.47 -4.39 12.61
CA LYS A 362 -21.10 -4.72 14.00
C LYS A 362 -20.12 -5.88 14.07
N GLU A 363 -20.25 -6.83 13.14
CA GLU A 363 -19.34 -7.95 12.97
C GLU A 363 -18.45 -7.70 11.75
N ILE A 364 -17.14 -7.73 11.97
CA ILE A 364 -16.15 -7.50 10.91
C ILE A 364 -15.90 -8.81 10.19
N ILE A 365 -16.55 -8.97 9.04
CA ILE A 365 -16.37 -10.12 8.15
C ILE A 365 -15.54 -9.65 6.95
N LEU A 366 -14.46 -10.37 6.67
CA LEU A 366 -13.65 -10.14 5.47
C LEU A 366 -14.44 -10.57 4.23
N ASN A 367 -14.40 -9.76 3.17
CA ASN A 367 -15.08 -10.07 1.92
C ASN A 367 -14.37 -11.26 1.22
N PRO A 368 -15.03 -12.43 1.09
CA PRO A 368 -14.39 -13.63 0.53
C PRO A 368 -14.12 -13.53 -0.98
N LYS A 369 -14.63 -12.49 -1.65
CA LYS A 369 -14.41 -12.25 -3.09
C LYS A 369 -13.19 -11.39 -3.39
N ASP A 370 -12.68 -10.67 -2.39
CA ASP A 370 -11.56 -9.75 -2.58
C ASP A 370 -10.24 -10.47 -2.30
N ILE A 371 -9.22 -10.20 -3.13
CA ILE A 371 -7.87 -10.79 -2.97
C ILE A 371 -7.13 -10.20 -1.77
N ILE A 372 -7.56 -9.03 -1.32
CA ILE A 372 -6.93 -8.22 -0.30
C ILE A 372 -7.96 -8.03 0.84
N PRO A 373 -7.56 -7.94 2.13
CA PRO A 373 -8.51 -7.85 3.24
C PRO A 373 -9.36 -6.60 3.16
N THR A 374 -10.65 -6.79 2.97
CA THR A 374 -11.63 -5.71 2.94
C THR A 374 -12.84 -6.14 3.73
N ILE A 375 -13.54 -5.18 4.34
CA ILE A 375 -14.70 -5.50 5.18
C ILE A 375 -15.94 -5.59 4.31
N LEU A 376 -16.67 -6.70 4.42
CA LEU A 376 -17.96 -6.89 3.77
C LEU A 376 -18.95 -5.87 4.33
N GLY A 377 -19.46 -4.97 3.48
CA GLY A 377 -20.33 -3.85 3.89
C GLY A 377 -19.58 -2.51 4.07
N GLY A 378 -18.25 -2.53 4.01
CA GLY A 378 -17.41 -1.33 4.12
C GLY A 378 -17.20 -0.84 5.55
N VAL A 379 -16.39 0.21 5.68
CA VAL A 379 -16.14 0.89 6.97
C VAL A 379 -16.64 2.31 6.86
N TRP A 380 -17.60 2.68 7.69
CA TRP A 380 -18.23 4.00 7.66
C TRP A 380 -17.86 4.78 8.92
N LEU A 381 -17.21 5.93 8.76
CA LEU A 381 -16.74 6.76 9.88
C LEU A 381 -17.37 8.14 9.83
N GLN A 382 -17.58 8.73 11.01
CA GLN A 382 -17.92 10.14 11.16
C GLN A 382 -16.66 10.92 11.56
N PHE A 383 -16.53 12.13 11.02
CA PHE A 383 -15.40 13.02 11.25
C PHE A 383 -15.91 14.34 11.83
N ASN A 384 -15.83 14.48 13.15
CA ASN A 384 -16.30 15.66 13.85
C ASN A 384 -15.17 16.68 13.95
N GLU A 385 -15.33 17.85 13.33
CA GLU A 385 -14.31 18.90 13.37
C GLU A 385 -13.97 19.33 14.80
N ILE A 386 -12.68 19.30 15.13
CA ILE A 386 -12.18 19.80 16.40
C ILE A 386 -11.85 21.28 16.20
N LYS A 387 -12.58 22.16 16.91
CA LYS A 387 -12.23 23.57 16.95
C LYS A 387 -10.84 23.73 17.58
N ALA A 388 -9.96 24.46 16.90
CA ALA A 388 -8.67 24.84 17.46
C ALA A 388 -8.93 25.62 18.77
N LYS A 389 -8.35 25.12 19.88
CA LYS A 389 -8.28 25.87 21.15
C LYS A 389 -7.02 26.70 21.18
#